data_AF-A0AAD6ZZZ4-F1
#
_entry.id   AF-A0AAD6ZZZ4-F1
#
_cell.length_a   1.000
_cell.length_b   1.000
_cell.length_c   1.000
_cell.angle_alpha   90.00
_cell.angle_beta   90.00
_cell.angle_gamma   90.00
#
_symmetry.space_group_name_H-M   'P 1'
#
loop_
_entity.id
_entity.type
_entity.pdbx_description
1 polymer ?
#
loop_
_entity_poly.entity_id
_entity_poly.type
_entity_poly.pdbx_seq_one_letter_code
_entity_poly.pdbx_strand_id
1 'polypeptide(L)'
;MDDSLEQPDAKPPTVTSEGNAPEDVDQASDDEGDVVLDWTKLVPSAARPVIPRRGEKEFEPQPGGGSGLQLHVLDRSRNAMFEALRATRTISSKAVSYAIWHPEIARAHATVARGVLFTSIGHSVPRPVITADGAQKQHKRLELLPEEALYLTERGSLFCWKATTLDLSGVDDLEGVLGPPMSVQQAFSEMIGTEDLTLERYQVYAYLKRLGYVVTRAAAPNSLYPMPPPFDLSPLNQKTLSIFGRICSVFSSWISRVLRIFTGGFDWWRPFQHSRWFLRDKNYGAVFRALRFIPTGHGVPLLPIKAEPPVKPSPYHIFYNVYKPVTPFRKSEPCLPDYQIVVINARTTPMPSLRELTDLFDISPEMPPPLPRQRRPLNGAAPPNARPANATPVQSPPPPPLSLPRRILHWFRPPPPENTPPARRPHPFMAIKAGKKTVIVAVVDAGSTGFFRFGQGAFEEWAIF
;
A
#
# COMPACT_ATOMS: atom_id res chain seq x y z
N MET A 1 -49.11 32.82 -41.46
CA MET A 1 -48.14 33.23 -40.42
C MET A 1 -47.21 32.05 -40.33
N ASP A 2 -46.04 32.20 -40.97
CA ASP A 2 -45.13 31.11 -41.26
C ASP A 2 -44.18 30.90 -40.09
N ASP A 3 -44.41 29.83 -39.30
CA ASP A 3 -43.55 29.35 -38.20
C ASP A 3 -42.18 28.82 -38.69
N SER A 4 -41.89 28.89 -39.99
CA SER A 4 -40.61 28.47 -40.58
C SER A 4 -39.50 29.52 -40.46
N LEU A 5 -39.80 30.74 -40.00
CA LEU A 5 -38.81 31.83 -39.85
C LEU A 5 -38.18 31.94 -38.46
N GLU A 6 -38.61 31.14 -37.48
CA GLU A 6 -38.07 31.17 -36.11
C GLU A 6 -36.91 30.19 -35.86
N GLN A 7 -36.58 29.33 -36.83
CA GLN A 7 -35.38 28.49 -36.74
C GLN A 7 -34.16 29.25 -37.29
N PRO A 8 -33.10 29.48 -36.49
CA PRO A 8 -31.89 30.09 -37.01
C PRO A 8 -31.17 29.11 -37.97
N ASP A 9 -31.36 29.32 -39.27
CA ASP A 9 -30.67 28.63 -40.37
C ASP A 9 -29.21 29.13 -40.54
N ALA A 10 -28.43 29.14 -39.47
CA ALA A 10 -26.99 29.36 -39.57
C ALA A 10 -26.30 27.99 -39.75
N LYS A 11 -26.14 27.56 -41.00
CA LYS A 11 -25.29 26.40 -41.32
C LYS A 11 -23.85 26.71 -40.87
N PRO A 12 -23.25 25.94 -39.95
CA PRO A 12 -21.83 26.13 -39.64
C PRO A 12 -21.00 25.82 -40.89
N PRO A 13 -19.87 26.50 -41.10
CA PRO A 13 -19.00 26.21 -42.24
C PRO A 13 -18.58 24.74 -42.18
N THR A 14 -18.80 24.03 -43.28
CA THR A 14 -18.39 22.65 -43.47
C THR A 14 -16.86 22.61 -43.41
N VAL A 15 -16.30 22.10 -42.32
CA VAL A 15 -14.88 21.76 -42.25
C VAL A 15 -14.70 20.50 -43.09
N THR A 16 -14.34 20.70 -44.35
CA THR A 16 -13.85 19.65 -45.24
C THR A 16 -12.69 18.94 -44.55
N SER A 17 -12.87 17.64 -44.36
CA SER A 17 -11.88 16.73 -43.82
C SER A 17 -10.83 16.42 -44.89
N GLU A 18 -9.90 17.33 -45.14
CA GLU A 18 -8.67 17.01 -45.86
C GLU A 18 -7.46 17.56 -45.09
N GLY A 19 -6.45 16.71 -44.95
CA GLY A 19 -5.39 16.79 -43.96
C GLY A 19 -4.57 18.08 -43.98
N ASN A 20 -4.44 18.69 -42.80
CA ASN A 20 -3.21 19.23 -42.19
C ASN A 20 -3.65 20.10 -41.00
N ALA A 21 -3.55 19.55 -39.79
CA ALA A 21 -3.74 20.34 -38.58
C ALA A 21 -2.44 21.13 -38.32
N PRO A 22 -2.47 22.47 -38.24
CA PRO A 22 -1.35 23.21 -37.70
C PRO A 22 -1.24 22.97 -36.19
N GLU A 23 -0.01 22.75 -35.73
CA GLU A 23 0.35 22.71 -34.32
C GLU A 23 0.26 24.13 -33.74
N ASP A 24 -0.92 24.50 -33.25
CA ASP A 24 -1.06 25.69 -32.42
C ASP A 24 -0.70 25.31 -30.97
N VAL A 25 0.56 25.62 -30.65
CA VAL A 25 1.09 25.76 -29.31
C VAL A 25 0.41 26.98 -28.69
N ASP A 26 -0.40 26.82 -27.63
CA ASP A 26 -0.58 27.93 -26.67
C ASP A 26 -1.08 27.49 -25.28
N GLN A 27 -0.21 27.78 -24.32
CA GLN A 27 -0.43 28.27 -22.95
C GLN A 27 -1.68 27.80 -22.19
N ALA A 28 -1.49 26.79 -21.35
CA ALA A 28 -2.35 26.52 -20.20
C ALA A 28 -2.18 27.64 -19.16
N SER A 29 -3.17 28.53 -19.06
CA SER A 29 -3.34 29.42 -17.91
C SER A 29 -4.09 28.67 -16.80
N ASP A 30 -3.39 28.40 -15.70
CA ASP A 30 -3.91 27.85 -14.44
C ASP A 30 -4.84 28.86 -13.74
N ASP A 31 -6.08 29.03 -14.21
CA ASP A 31 -7.13 29.67 -13.40
C ASP A 31 -8.16 28.62 -12.99
N GLU A 32 -8.14 28.32 -11.69
CA GLU A 32 -8.82 27.24 -10.98
C GLU A 32 -10.32 27.56 -10.78
N GLY A 33 -10.99 28.07 -11.81
CA GLY A 33 -12.40 28.44 -11.81
C GLY A 33 -13.26 27.43 -12.58
N ASP A 34 -14.19 26.79 -11.87
CA ASP A 34 -15.29 25.94 -12.34
C ASP A 34 -15.24 25.50 -13.81
N VAL A 35 -14.56 24.37 -14.05
CA VAL A 35 -14.49 23.72 -15.36
C VAL A 35 -15.89 23.22 -15.75
N VAL A 36 -16.64 24.02 -16.50
CA VAL A 36 -17.96 23.63 -17.02
C VAL A 36 -17.76 22.62 -18.16
N LEU A 37 -18.28 21.41 -17.95
CA LEU A 37 -18.24 20.31 -18.91
C LEU A 37 -19.28 20.53 -20.02
N ASP A 38 -18.86 20.44 -21.28
CA ASP A 38 -19.75 20.61 -22.43
C ASP A 38 -20.41 19.28 -22.82
N TRP A 39 -21.70 19.15 -22.49
CA TRP A 39 -22.49 17.92 -22.72
C TRP A 39 -22.85 17.70 -24.19
N THR A 40 -22.80 18.74 -25.03
CA THR A 40 -23.16 18.62 -26.47
C THR A 40 -22.17 17.75 -27.24
N LYS A 41 -20.93 17.64 -26.76
CA LYS A 41 -19.86 16.83 -27.35
C LYS A 41 -19.96 15.34 -27.01
N LEU A 42 -20.89 14.95 -26.13
CA LEU A 42 -21.10 13.55 -25.73
C LEU A 42 -22.12 12.82 -26.62
N VAL A 43 -22.92 13.57 -27.40
CA VAL A 43 -23.97 13.05 -28.26
C VAL A 43 -23.64 13.45 -29.71
N PRO A 44 -23.44 12.52 -30.66
CA PRO A 44 -23.76 11.10 -30.64
C PRO A 44 -22.61 10.24 -30.09
N SER A 45 -22.89 8.96 -29.84
CA SER A 45 -21.90 7.95 -29.41
C SER A 45 -20.71 7.90 -30.37
N ALA A 46 -19.71 8.74 -30.12
CA ALA A 46 -18.48 8.73 -30.89
C ALA A 46 -17.75 7.44 -30.56
N ALA A 47 -17.34 6.70 -31.60
CA ALA A 47 -16.55 5.47 -31.51
C ALA A 47 -15.20 5.64 -30.78
N ARG A 48 -14.84 6.87 -30.39
CA ARG A 48 -13.65 7.21 -29.62
C ARG A 48 -14.07 8.08 -28.43
N PRO A 49 -13.71 7.72 -27.19
CA PRO A 49 -13.95 8.57 -26.04
C PRO A 49 -13.08 9.83 -26.17
N VAL A 50 -13.69 10.92 -26.62
CA VAL A 50 -13.06 12.25 -26.62
C VAL A 50 -13.38 12.87 -25.27
N ILE A 51 -12.36 13.18 -24.48
CA ILE A 51 -12.51 13.95 -23.25
C ILE A 51 -13.14 15.30 -23.66
N PRO A 52 -14.35 15.65 -23.15
CA PRO A 52 -14.98 16.90 -23.52
C PRO A 52 -14.05 18.08 -23.22
N ARG A 53 -13.66 18.81 -24.26
CA ARG A 53 -12.90 20.06 -24.09
C ARG A 53 -13.80 21.10 -23.43
N ARG A 54 -13.18 21.94 -22.60
CA ARG A 54 -13.69 23.19 -21.98
C ARG A 54 -14.95 23.69 -22.68
N GLY A 55 -16.07 23.76 -21.94
CA GLY A 55 -17.26 24.45 -22.43
C GLY A 55 -16.96 25.92 -22.65
N GLU A 56 -17.48 26.48 -23.74
CA GLU A 56 -17.46 27.92 -23.94
C GLU A 56 -18.41 28.55 -22.92
N LYS A 57 -17.99 29.66 -22.30
CA LYS A 57 -18.82 30.38 -21.34
C LYS A 57 -19.95 31.06 -22.12
N GLU A 58 -21.12 30.43 -22.17
CA GLU A 58 -22.32 31.06 -22.70
C GLU A 58 -22.79 32.16 -21.73
N PHE A 59 -22.90 33.38 -22.24
CA PHE A 59 -23.26 34.54 -21.43
C PHE A 59 -24.73 34.46 -20.98
N GLU A 60 -25.00 34.97 -19.77
CA GLU A 60 -26.37 35.15 -19.29
C GLU A 60 -27.18 36.00 -20.29
N PRO A 61 -28.47 35.68 -20.50
CA PRO A 61 -29.32 36.48 -21.37
C PRO A 61 -29.36 37.93 -20.85
N GLN A 62 -29.12 38.90 -21.74
CA GLN A 62 -29.16 40.32 -21.38
C GLN A 62 -30.53 40.71 -20.81
N PRO A 63 -30.59 41.70 -19.90
CA PRO A 63 -31.86 42.24 -19.39
C PRO A 63 -32.60 42.91 -20.56
N GLY A 64 -33.59 42.21 -21.11
CA GLY A 64 -34.26 42.55 -22.37
C GLY A 64 -34.70 41.34 -23.21
N GLY A 65 -34.31 40.13 -22.80
CA GLY A 65 -34.56 38.89 -23.54
C GLY A 65 -33.33 38.52 -24.35
N GLY A 66 -32.75 37.35 -24.07
CA GLY A 66 -31.61 36.84 -24.83
C GLY A 66 -31.96 36.71 -26.31
N SER A 67 -30.97 36.82 -27.19
CA SER A 67 -31.15 36.53 -28.61
C SER A 67 -31.75 35.12 -28.76
N GLY A 68 -32.69 34.90 -29.70
CA GLY A 68 -33.28 33.59 -29.93
C GLY A 68 -32.23 32.49 -30.16
N LEU A 69 -31.07 32.86 -30.73
CA LEU A 69 -29.91 31.99 -30.85
C LEU A 69 -29.33 31.58 -29.49
N GLN A 70 -29.20 32.51 -28.54
CA GLN A 70 -28.70 32.22 -27.19
C GLN A 70 -29.64 31.27 -26.44
N LEU A 71 -30.96 31.51 -26.51
CA LEU A 71 -31.95 30.61 -25.90
C LEU A 71 -31.91 29.22 -26.52
N HIS A 72 -31.82 29.13 -27.85
CA HIS A 72 -31.73 27.86 -28.55
C HIS A 72 -30.45 27.06 -28.21
N VAL A 73 -29.31 27.73 -28.11
CA VAL A 73 -28.04 27.08 -27.73
C VAL A 73 -28.11 26.61 -26.27
N LEU A 74 -28.67 27.41 -25.36
CA LEU A 74 -28.92 26.99 -23.97
C LEU A 74 -29.87 25.80 -23.88
N ASP A 75 -30.96 25.80 -24.65
CA ASP A 75 -31.90 24.68 -24.67
C ASP A 75 -31.25 23.42 -25.26
N ARG A 76 -30.41 23.56 -26.29
CA ARG A 76 -29.63 22.46 -26.86
C ARG A 76 -28.65 21.87 -25.85
N SER A 77 -27.91 22.70 -25.12
CA SER A 77 -26.93 22.24 -24.12
C SER A 77 -27.65 21.56 -22.94
N ARG A 78 -28.77 22.13 -22.48
CA ARG A 78 -29.63 21.54 -21.45
C ARG A 78 -30.20 20.18 -21.89
N ASN A 79 -30.69 20.08 -23.12
CA ASN A 79 -31.23 18.82 -23.65
C ASN A 79 -30.13 17.76 -23.79
N ALA A 80 -28.94 18.13 -24.27
CA ALA A 80 -27.79 17.23 -24.34
C ALA A 80 -27.36 16.73 -22.95
N MET A 81 -27.40 17.61 -21.93
CA MET A 81 -27.16 17.22 -20.54
C MET A 81 -28.21 16.21 -20.05
N PHE A 82 -29.50 16.48 -20.26
CA PHE A 82 -30.56 15.55 -19.86
C PHE A 82 -30.50 14.23 -20.61
N GLU A 83 -30.15 14.24 -21.89
CA GLU A 83 -29.94 13.03 -22.68
C GLU A 83 -28.76 12.21 -22.16
N ALA A 84 -27.63 12.85 -21.85
CA ALA A 84 -26.47 12.19 -21.24
C ALA A 84 -26.79 11.59 -19.87
N LEU A 85 -27.63 12.24 -19.06
CA LEU A 85 -28.09 11.71 -17.77
C LEU A 85 -29.10 10.55 -17.91
N ARG A 86 -29.92 10.57 -18.97
CA ARG A 86 -30.86 9.48 -19.30
C ARG A 86 -30.18 8.27 -19.94
N ALA A 87 -29.04 8.48 -20.58
CA ALA A 87 -28.30 7.41 -21.24
C ALA A 87 -28.00 6.28 -20.24
N THR A 88 -28.42 5.07 -20.59
CA THR A 88 -28.14 3.90 -19.77
C THR A 88 -26.65 3.66 -19.76
N ARG A 89 -26.08 3.54 -18.55
CA ARG A 89 -24.66 3.18 -18.39
C ARG A 89 -24.49 1.76 -18.91
N THR A 90 -23.87 1.63 -20.08
CA THR A 90 -23.51 0.33 -20.68
C THR A 90 -22.04 0.05 -20.46
N ILE A 91 -21.70 -1.23 -20.32
CA ILE A 91 -20.32 -1.70 -20.24
C ILE A 91 -20.06 -2.56 -21.46
N SER A 92 -18.90 -2.38 -22.08
CA SER A 92 -18.48 -3.23 -23.20
C SER A 92 -18.27 -4.66 -22.73
N SER A 93 -18.87 -5.64 -23.42
CA SER A 93 -18.68 -7.07 -23.14
C SER A 93 -17.21 -7.51 -23.15
N LYS A 94 -16.34 -6.80 -23.88
CA LYS A 94 -14.89 -7.06 -23.91
C LYS A 94 -14.19 -6.73 -22.59
N ALA A 95 -14.76 -5.82 -21.80
CA ALA A 95 -14.19 -5.36 -20.53
C ALA A 95 -14.78 -6.11 -19.32
N VAL A 96 -15.91 -6.79 -19.48
CA VAL A 96 -16.59 -7.52 -18.40
C VAL A 96 -15.95 -8.89 -18.19
N SER A 97 -15.85 -9.27 -16.93
CA SER A 97 -15.40 -10.59 -16.51
C SER A 97 -16.55 -11.45 -16.02
N TYR A 98 -16.38 -12.77 -16.05
CA TYR A 98 -17.37 -13.74 -15.63
C TYR A 98 -16.80 -14.64 -14.54
N ALA A 99 -17.57 -14.91 -13.49
CA ALA A 99 -17.19 -15.80 -12.41
C ALA A 99 -18.38 -16.59 -11.83
N ILE A 100 -18.07 -17.71 -11.19
CA ILE A 100 -19.02 -18.58 -10.48
C ILE A 100 -18.62 -18.62 -9.01
N TRP A 101 -19.51 -18.18 -8.12
CA TRP A 101 -19.39 -18.26 -6.67
C TRP A 101 -19.75 -19.66 -6.18
N HIS A 102 -18.84 -20.30 -5.47
CA HIS A 102 -19.03 -21.58 -4.80
C HIS A 102 -19.23 -21.36 -3.30
N PRO A 103 -20.46 -21.47 -2.76
CA PRO A 103 -20.73 -21.23 -1.35
C PRO A 103 -20.00 -22.20 -0.42
N GLU A 104 -19.83 -23.45 -0.83
CA GLU A 104 -19.18 -24.51 -0.03
C GLU A 104 -17.71 -24.19 0.31
N ILE A 105 -17.04 -23.48 -0.60
CA ILE A 105 -15.61 -23.13 -0.49
C ILE A 105 -15.46 -21.65 -0.10
N ALA A 106 -16.54 -20.87 -0.14
CA ALA A 106 -16.51 -19.41 -0.04
C ALA A 106 -15.53 -18.76 -1.05
N ARG A 107 -15.51 -19.25 -2.29
CA ARG A 107 -14.62 -18.76 -3.37
C ARG A 107 -15.38 -18.49 -4.64
N ALA A 108 -15.01 -17.43 -5.37
CA ALA A 108 -15.46 -17.25 -6.74
C ALA A 108 -14.38 -17.73 -7.71
N HIS A 109 -14.75 -18.66 -8.59
CA HIS A 109 -13.94 -19.07 -9.72
C HIS A 109 -14.18 -18.14 -10.91
N ALA A 110 -13.14 -17.45 -11.39
CA ALA A 110 -13.24 -16.62 -12.58
C ALA A 110 -13.11 -17.48 -13.84
N THR A 111 -14.21 -17.62 -14.60
CA THR A 111 -14.23 -18.35 -15.89
C THR A 111 -13.58 -17.52 -16.99
N VAL A 112 -13.82 -16.21 -17.02
CA VAL A 112 -13.23 -15.28 -17.97
C VAL A 112 -12.75 -14.04 -17.21
N ALA A 113 -11.43 -13.90 -17.09
CA ALA A 113 -10.80 -12.73 -16.49
C ALA A 113 -10.43 -11.68 -17.55
N ARG A 114 -11.01 -10.49 -17.46
CA ARG A 114 -10.75 -9.34 -18.34
C ARG A 114 -10.38 -8.10 -17.54
N GLY A 115 -9.53 -7.27 -18.12
CA GLY A 115 -9.14 -5.98 -17.55
C GLY A 115 -7.95 -6.05 -16.59
N VAL A 116 -7.50 -4.86 -16.20
CA VAL A 116 -6.24 -4.66 -15.45
C VAL A 116 -6.39 -5.05 -13.97
N LEU A 117 -7.61 -5.12 -13.44
CA LEU A 117 -7.85 -5.46 -12.03
C LEU A 117 -7.31 -6.84 -11.64
N PHE A 118 -7.41 -7.82 -12.53
CA PHE A 118 -6.85 -9.15 -12.36
C PHE A 118 -5.34 -9.19 -12.45
N THR A 119 -4.62 -8.05 -12.46
CA THR A 119 -3.17 -8.02 -12.22
C THR A 119 -2.83 -8.06 -10.74
N SER A 120 -3.72 -7.57 -9.88
CA SER A 120 -3.55 -7.52 -8.42
C SER A 120 -4.56 -8.35 -7.63
N ILE A 121 -5.70 -8.68 -8.24
CA ILE A 121 -6.81 -9.40 -7.62
C ILE A 121 -6.78 -10.88 -8.03
N GLY A 122 -7.07 -11.78 -7.08
CA GLY A 122 -7.19 -13.21 -7.28
C GLY A 122 -5.86 -13.97 -7.22
N HIS A 123 -5.97 -15.28 -7.03
CA HIS A 123 -4.83 -16.19 -6.98
C HIS A 123 -5.11 -17.47 -7.76
N SER A 124 -4.07 -18.05 -8.37
CA SER A 124 -4.21 -19.26 -9.17
C SER A 124 -4.08 -20.50 -8.28
N VAL A 125 -5.13 -21.32 -8.22
CA VAL A 125 -5.18 -22.54 -7.41
C VAL A 125 -5.32 -23.75 -8.33
N PRO A 126 -4.46 -24.79 -8.21
CA PRO A 126 -4.67 -26.05 -8.90
C PRO A 126 -5.86 -26.80 -8.28
N ARG A 127 -6.90 -27.05 -9.08
CA ARG A 127 -8.06 -27.87 -8.71
C ARG A 127 -8.16 -29.09 -9.63
N PRO A 128 -8.50 -30.29 -9.10
CA PRO A 128 -8.79 -31.43 -9.94
C PRO A 128 -10.09 -31.16 -10.72
N VAL A 129 -10.05 -31.36 -12.03
CA VAL A 129 -11.22 -31.33 -12.91
C VAL A 129 -11.40 -32.75 -13.45
N ILE A 130 -12.60 -33.29 -13.29
CA ILE A 130 -12.96 -34.60 -13.84
C ILE A 130 -13.22 -34.36 -15.32
N THR A 131 -12.31 -34.84 -16.17
CA THR A 131 -12.53 -34.80 -17.63
C THR A 131 -13.61 -35.83 -17.97
N ALA A 132 -14.34 -35.66 -19.08
CA ALA A 132 -15.38 -36.60 -19.55
C ALA A 132 -14.89 -38.07 -19.64
N ASP A 133 -13.58 -38.28 -19.78
CA ASP A 133 -12.92 -39.59 -19.80
C ASP A 133 -12.68 -40.21 -18.40
N GLY A 134 -13.18 -39.60 -17.32
CA GLY A 134 -12.98 -40.03 -15.93
C GLY A 134 -11.58 -39.77 -15.36
N ALA A 135 -10.66 -39.23 -16.16
CA ALA A 135 -9.32 -38.87 -15.71
C ALA A 135 -9.31 -37.55 -14.92
N GLN A 136 -8.68 -37.57 -13.73
CA GLN A 136 -8.47 -36.37 -12.93
C GLN A 136 -7.27 -35.59 -13.47
N LYS A 137 -7.52 -34.45 -14.13
CA LYS A 137 -6.45 -33.52 -14.53
C LYS A 137 -6.48 -32.31 -13.59
N GLN A 138 -5.32 -31.88 -13.10
CA GLN A 138 -5.22 -30.66 -12.31
C GLN A 138 -5.24 -29.45 -13.25
N HIS A 139 -6.30 -28.65 -13.18
CA HIS A 139 -6.39 -27.39 -13.90
C HIS A 139 -6.12 -26.22 -12.96
N LYS A 140 -5.29 -25.26 -13.39
CA LYS A 140 -5.06 -24.02 -12.63
C LYS A 140 -6.27 -23.11 -12.84
N ARG A 141 -7.04 -22.91 -11.78
CA ARG A 141 -8.24 -22.06 -11.75
C ARG A 141 -7.91 -20.73 -11.07
N LEU A 142 -8.44 -19.62 -11.56
CA LEU A 142 -8.30 -18.32 -10.91
C LEU A 142 -9.39 -18.18 -9.85
N GLU A 143 -9.01 -18.25 -8.59
CA GLU A 143 -9.91 -18.12 -7.46
C GLU A 143 -9.83 -16.71 -6.85
N LEU A 144 -10.99 -16.14 -6.58
CA LEU A 144 -11.18 -14.85 -5.94
C LEU A 144 -11.68 -15.06 -4.52
N LEU A 145 -11.16 -14.26 -3.60
CA LEU A 145 -11.66 -14.15 -2.23
C LEU A 145 -13.05 -13.50 -2.21
N PRO A 146 -13.85 -13.69 -1.14
CA PRO A 146 -15.18 -13.08 -1.05
C PRO A 146 -15.14 -11.56 -1.19
N GLU A 147 -14.18 -10.86 -0.56
CA GLU A 147 -14.05 -9.41 -0.67
C GLU A 147 -13.63 -8.95 -2.08
N GLU A 148 -12.83 -9.76 -2.77
CA GLU A 148 -12.39 -9.49 -4.13
C GLU A 148 -13.54 -9.64 -5.13
N ALA A 149 -14.29 -10.73 -5.02
CA ALA A 149 -15.44 -11.02 -5.86
C ALA A 149 -16.56 -9.99 -5.64
N LEU A 150 -16.83 -9.65 -4.37
CA LEU A 150 -17.83 -8.66 -4.01
C LEU A 150 -17.47 -7.28 -4.55
N TYR A 151 -16.20 -6.86 -4.43
CA TYR A 151 -15.72 -5.59 -4.96
C TYR A 151 -15.84 -5.49 -6.47
N LEU A 152 -15.46 -6.54 -7.20
CA LEU A 152 -15.56 -6.55 -8.65
C LEU A 152 -17.02 -6.53 -9.14
N THR A 153 -17.92 -7.18 -8.38
CA THR A 153 -19.37 -7.21 -8.64
C THR A 153 -20.00 -5.84 -8.34
N GLU A 154 -19.70 -5.22 -7.20
CA GLU A 154 -20.17 -3.87 -6.84
C GLU A 154 -19.70 -2.82 -7.85
N ARG A 155 -18.46 -2.93 -8.33
CA ARG A 155 -17.91 -2.04 -9.36
C ARG A 155 -18.57 -2.22 -10.74
N GLY A 156 -19.28 -3.33 -10.98
CA GLY A 156 -19.83 -3.69 -12.28
C GLY A 156 -18.79 -4.24 -13.27
N SER A 157 -17.62 -4.68 -12.80
CA SER A 157 -16.57 -5.25 -13.65
C SER A 157 -16.65 -6.78 -13.80
N LEU A 158 -17.46 -7.43 -12.97
CA LEU A 158 -17.63 -8.87 -12.91
C LEU A 158 -19.11 -9.21 -12.81
N PHE A 159 -19.60 -10.10 -13.68
CA PHE A 159 -20.85 -10.82 -13.43
C PHE A 159 -20.53 -12.11 -12.68
N CYS A 160 -21.25 -12.33 -11.59
CA CYS A 160 -21.06 -13.48 -10.72
C CYS A 160 -22.33 -14.32 -10.68
N TRP A 161 -22.22 -15.62 -10.92
CA TRP A 161 -23.32 -16.58 -10.78
C TRP A 161 -23.14 -17.41 -9.52
N LYS A 162 -24.23 -17.86 -8.91
CA LYS A 162 -24.15 -18.83 -7.82
C LYS A 162 -24.04 -20.23 -8.40
N ALA A 163 -23.05 -21.00 -7.96
CA ALA A 163 -22.94 -22.42 -8.29
C ALA A 163 -24.22 -23.13 -7.83
N THR A 164 -24.89 -23.79 -8.77
CA THR A 164 -26.09 -24.59 -8.50
C THR A 164 -25.71 -26.06 -8.55
N THR A 165 -26.31 -26.87 -7.67
CA THR A 165 -26.07 -28.32 -7.56
C THR A 165 -26.75 -29.16 -8.65
N LEU A 166 -27.38 -28.51 -9.64
CA LEU A 166 -28.09 -29.17 -10.72
C LEU A 166 -27.15 -29.32 -11.93
N ASP A 167 -26.68 -30.54 -12.14
CA ASP A 167 -25.86 -30.90 -13.30
C ASP A 167 -26.73 -30.95 -14.56
N LEU A 168 -26.75 -29.85 -15.32
CA LEU A 168 -27.31 -29.79 -16.68
C LEU A 168 -26.18 -29.76 -17.70
N SER A 169 -25.29 -30.77 -17.64
CA SER A 169 -24.11 -30.98 -18.49
C SER A 169 -24.44 -31.31 -19.95
N GLY A 170 -25.35 -30.55 -20.57
CA GLY A 170 -25.79 -30.74 -21.95
C GLY A 170 -26.13 -29.45 -22.72
N VAL A 171 -25.93 -28.26 -22.14
CA VAL A 171 -26.21 -26.99 -22.82
C VAL A 171 -25.05 -26.01 -22.60
N ASP A 172 -24.31 -25.74 -23.68
CA ASP A 172 -23.21 -24.77 -23.85
C ASP A 172 -21.90 -24.99 -23.07
N ASP A 173 -20.79 -24.63 -23.75
CA ASP A 173 -19.38 -24.72 -23.33
C ASP A 173 -19.00 -23.91 -22.06
N LEU A 174 -19.98 -23.35 -21.34
CA LEU A 174 -19.79 -22.53 -20.14
C LEU A 174 -20.29 -23.29 -18.90
N GLU A 175 -19.51 -24.31 -18.53
CA GLU A 175 -19.72 -25.19 -17.38
C GLU A 175 -20.12 -24.38 -16.12
N GLY A 176 -21.37 -24.52 -15.66
CA GLY A 176 -21.86 -23.97 -14.39
C GLY A 176 -22.47 -22.56 -14.43
N VAL A 177 -22.64 -21.94 -15.60
CA VAL A 177 -23.35 -20.65 -15.73
C VAL A 177 -24.84 -20.90 -15.99
N LEU A 178 -25.56 -21.33 -14.95
CA LEU A 178 -27.00 -21.57 -15.02
C LEU A 178 -27.77 -20.42 -14.37
N GLY A 179 -28.73 -19.86 -15.12
CA GLY A 179 -29.64 -18.81 -14.63
C GLY A 179 -29.10 -17.38 -14.72
N PRO A 180 -29.84 -16.41 -14.15
CA PRO A 180 -29.40 -15.01 -14.15
C PRO A 180 -28.21 -14.80 -13.21
N PRO A 181 -27.30 -13.85 -13.51
CA PRO A 181 -26.24 -13.49 -12.58
C PRO A 181 -26.82 -12.95 -11.27
N MET A 182 -26.09 -13.15 -10.18
CA MET A 182 -26.46 -12.65 -8.85
C MET A 182 -26.57 -11.13 -8.87
N SER A 183 -27.59 -10.61 -8.18
CA SER A 183 -27.68 -9.19 -7.91
C SER A 183 -26.58 -8.77 -6.92
N VAL A 184 -26.23 -7.48 -6.90
CA VAL A 184 -25.26 -6.96 -5.92
C VAL A 184 -25.75 -7.24 -4.49
N GLN A 185 -27.03 -7.02 -4.21
CA GLN A 185 -27.61 -7.30 -2.88
C GLN A 185 -27.46 -8.77 -2.49
N GLN A 186 -27.70 -9.69 -3.44
CA GLN A 186 -27.51 -11.11 -3.21
C GLN A 186 -26.02 -11.46 -2.97
N ALA A 187 -25.09 -10.84 -3.70
CA ALA A 187 -23.66 -11.01 -3.47
C ALA A 187 -23.25 -10.54 -2.05
N PHE A 188 -23.78 -9.41 -1.59
CA PHE A 188 -23.56 -8.92 -0.23
C PHE A 188 -24.07 -9.92 0.82
N SER A 189 -25.26 -10.50 0.62
CA SER A 189 -25.80 -11.48 1.58
C SER A 189 -25.06 -12.82 1.61
N GLU A 190 -24.51 -13.25 0.48
CA GLU A 190 -23.83 -14.56 0.36
C GLU A 190 -22.35 -14.51 0.74
N MET A 191 -21.66 -13.40 0.44
CA MET A 191 -20.21 -13.29 0.63
C MET A 191 -19.84 -12.71 2.01
N ILE A 192 -20.65 -11.81 2.58
CA ILE A 192 -20.39 -11.27 3.92
C ILE A 192 -20.67 -12.34 4.97
N GLY A 193 -19.77 -12.45 5.96
CA GLY A 193 -19.81 -13.46 7.01
C GLY A 193 -19.03 -14.73 6.67
N THR A 194 -18.53 -14.87 5.43
CA THR A 194 -17.69 -16.00 5.02
C THR A 194 -16.21 -15.72 5.28
N GLU A 195 -15.47 -16.71 5.81
CA GLU A 195 -14.03 -16.61 6.09
C GLU A 195 -13.59 -15.32 6.79
N ASP A 196 -14.25 -15.02 7.89
CA ASP A 196 -14.02 -13.83 8.71
C ASP A 196 -14.23 -12.50 7.96
N LEU A 197 -14.84 -12.47 6.78
CA LEU A 197 -15.18 -11.24 6.09
C LEU A 197 -16.37 -10.55 6.78
N THR A 198 -16.10 -9.50 7.54
CA THR A 198 -17.14 -8.62 8.06
C THR A 198 -17.40 -7.45 7.11
N LEU A 199 -18.52 -6.77 7.30
CA LEU A 199 -18.88 -5.60 6.50
C LEU A 199 -17.83 -4.48 6.64
N GLU A 200 -17.27 -4.29 7.83
CA GLU A 200 -16.21 -3.31 8.10
C GLU A 200 -14.94 -3.63 7.31
N ARG A 201 -14.54 -4.91 7.29
CA ARG A 201 -13.38 -5.38 6.52
C ARG A 201 -13.58 -5.17 5.04
N TYR A 202 -14.79 -5.39 4.54
CA TYR A 202 -15.12 -5.12 3.15
C TYR A 202 -15.06 -3.63 2.82
N GLN A 203 -15.61 -2.76 3.67
CA GLN A 203 -15.58 -1.30 3.47
C GLN A 203 -14.14 -0.77 3.38
N VAL A 204 -13.26 -1.22 4.28
CA VAL A 204 -11.84 -0.86 4.25
C VAL A 204 -11.18 -1.36 2.97
N TYR A 205 -11.44 -2.60 2.57
CA TYR A 205 -10.91 -3.18 1.34
C TYR A 205 -11.35 -2.39 0.10
N ALA A 206 -12.64 -2.10 -0.03
CA ALA A 206 -13.21 -1.35 -1.14
C ALA A 206 -12.63 0.07 -1.21
N TYR A 207 -12.48 0.74 -0.05
CA TYR A 207 -11.88 2.07 0.04
C TYR A 207 -10.43 2.07 -0.45
N LEU A 208 -9.59 1.17 0.06
CA LEU A 208 -8.18 1.07 -0.33
C LEU A 208 -8.01 0.72 -1.81
N LYS A 209 -8.84 -0.19 -2.34
CA LYS A 209 -8.83 -0.53 -3.76
C LYS A 209 -9.26 0.63 -4.66
N ARG A 210 -10.23 1.45 -4.24
CA ARG A 210 -10.62 2.67 -4.97
C ARG A 210 -9.49 3.71 -5.02
N LEU A 211 -8.67 3.78 -3.97
CA LEU A 211 -7.46 4.60 -3.94
C LEU A 211 -6.29 4.02 -4.79
N GLY A 212 -6.46 2.83 -5.38
CA GLY A 212 -5.46 2.20 -6.24
C GLY A 212 -4.41 1.37 -5.48
N TYR A 213 -4.55 1.17 -4.17
CA TYR A 213 -3.66 0.29 -3.42
C TYR A 213 -3.92 -1.18 -3.79
N VAL A 214 -2.88 -1.99 -3.72
CA VAL A 214 -3.03 -3.44 -3.73
C VAL A 214 -3.22 -3.92 -2.30
N VAL A 215 -4.22 -4.76 -2.08
CA VAL A 215 -4.60 -5.27 -0.77
C VAL A 215 -4.65 -6.79 -0.86
N THR A 216 -3.94 -7.46 0.05
CA THR A 216 -3.93 -8.92 0.21
C THR A 216 -4.24 -9.28 1.66
N ARG A 217 -4.68 -10.51 1.93
CA ARG A 217 -4.87 -10.97 3.32
C ARG A 217 -3.52 -11.16 4.01
N ALA A 218 -3.49 -10.88 5.31
CA ALA A 218 -2.32 -11.08 6.18
C ALA A 218 -2.27 -12.48 6.80
N ALA A 219 -3.43 -13.13 6.96
CA ALA A 219 -3.53 -14.55 7.29
C ALA A 219 -3.90 -15.32 6.03
N ALA A 220 -3.16 -16.39 5.72
CA ALA A 220 -3.43 -17.22 4.57
C ALA A 220 -4.74 -18.01 4.79
N PRO A 221 -5.79 -17.82 3.98
CA PRO A 221 -7.04 -18.57 4.15
C PRO A 221 -6.92 -20.02 3.65
N ASN A 222 -6.01 -20.27 2.72
CA ASN A 222 -5.68 -21.60 2.23
C ASN A 222 -4.16 -21.74 2.12
N SER A 223 -3.65 -22.97 2.23
CA SER A 223 -2.24 -23.33 2.09
C SER A 223 -1.61 -22.88 0.75
N LEU A 224 -2.43 -22.76 -0.29
CA LEU A 224 -2.04 -22.36 -1.65
C LEU A 224 -2.10 -20.84 -1.86
N TYR A 225 -2.48 -20.06 -0.84
CA TYR A 225 -2.53 -18.62 -0.93
C TYR A 225 -1.12 -18.02 -0.90
N PRO A 226 -0.76 -17.14 -1.86
CA PRO A 226 0.57 -16.54 -1.90
C PRO A 226 0.73 -15.56 -0.73
N MET A 227 1.71 -15.84 0.13
CA MET A 227 2.07 -14.99 1.26
C MET A 227 3.39 -14.27 1.02
N PRO A 228 3.57 -13.06 1.55
CA PRO A 228 4.88 -12.42 1.54
C PRO A 228 5.88 -13.27 2.32
N PRO A 229 7.18 -13.19 2.02
CA PRO A 229 8.18 -13.90 2.80
C PRO A 229 8.05 -13.50 4.28
N PRO A 230 8.24 -14.44 5.21
CA PRO A 230 8.18 -14.13 6.63
C PRO A 230 9.18 -13.02 6.92
N PHE A 231 8.77 -12.05 7.75
CA PHE A 231 9.69 -11.03 8.22
C PHE A 231 10.79 -11.72 9.02
N ASP A 232 11.99 -11.77 8.45
CA ASP A 232 13.16 -12.23 9.18
C ASP A 232 13.38 -11.25 10.34
N LEU A 233 12.93 -11.61 11.54
CA LEU A 233 13.22 -10.93 12.80
C LEU A 233 14.64 -11.29 13.31
N SER A 234 15.36 -12.13 12.57
CA SER A 234 16.72 -12.57 12.85
C SER A 234 17.79 -11.45 12.87
N PRO A 235 17.75 -10.36 12.07
CA PRO A 235 18.77 -9.31 12.12
C PRO A 235 18.58 -8.37 13.32
N LEU A 236 17.44 -8.40 14.01
CA LEU A 236 17.14 -7.55 15.17
C LEU A 236 17.89 -7.96 16.43
N ASN A 237 18.16 -9.25 16.59
CA ASN A 237 18.89 -9.77 17.75
C ASN A 237 20.35 -10.11 17.42
N GLN A 238 20.74 -10.02 16.14
CA GLN A 238 22.14 -9.92 15.77
C GLN A 238 22.60 -8.49 16.04
N LYS A 239 22.76 -8.15 17.34
CA LYS A 239 23.86 -7.27 17.71
C LYS A 239 25.08 -7.93 17.08
N THR A 240 25.57 -7.38 15.98
CA THR A 240 26.83 -7.77 15.40
C THR A 240 27.81 -7.62 16.54
N LEU A 241 28.15 -8.74 17.18
CA LEU A 241 29.13 -8.75 18.24
C LEU A 241 30.35 -8.19 17.55
N SER A 242 30.67 -6.94 17.86
CA SER A 242 31.87 -6.27 17.39
C SER A 242 33.00 -7.27 17.53
N ILE A 243 33.96 -7.26 16.61
CA ILE A 243 35.08 -8.22 16.64
C ILE A 243 35.73 -8.23 18.05
N PHE A 244 35.72 -7.07 18.73
CA PHE A 244 36.03 -6.90 20.14
C PHE A 244 35.16 -7.72 21.11
N GLY A 245 33.84 -7.77 20.92
CA GLY A 245 32.93 -8.62 21.69
C GLY A 245 33.21 -10.12 21.55
N ARG A 246 33.62 -10.59 20.35
CA ARG A 246 34.05 -11.99 20.14
C ARG A 246 35.39 -12.29 20.81
N ILE A 247 36.33 -11.36 20.78
CA ILE A 247 37.62 -11.48 21.50
C ILE A 247 37.37 -11.42 23.01
N CYS A 248 36.53 -10.50 23.47
CA CYS A 248 36.16 -10.36 24.86
C CYS A 248 35.35 -11.55 25.40
N SER A 249 34.59 -12.27 24.57
CA SER A 249 33.89 -13.49 25.02
C SER A 249 34.87 -14.65 25.24
N VAL A 250 35.89 -14.78 24.39
CA VAL A 250 36.95 -15.79 24.52
C VAL A 250 37.83 -15.54 25.76
N PHE A 251 38.12 -14.27 26.05
CA PHE A 251 38.87 -13.85 27.24
C PHE A 251 37.97 -13.37 28.38
N SER A 252 36.69 -13.74 28.39
CA SER A 252 35.70 -13.15 29.30
C SER A 252 36.02 -13.34 30.78
N SER A 253 36.65 -14.47 31.15
CA SER A 253 37.08 -14.74 32.53
C SER A 253 38.26 -13.86 32.97
N TRP A 254 39.17 -13.53 32.06
CA TRP A 254 40.34 -12.69 32.34
C TRP A 254 39.96 -11.21 32.33
N ILE A 255 39.21 -10.79 31.30
CA ILE A 255 38.69 -9.43 31.16
C ILE A 255 37.70 -9.09 32.26
N SER A 256 36.83 -10.01 32.68
CA SER A 256 35.93 -9.77 33.81
C SER A 256 36.66 -9.68 35.15
N ARG A 257 37.75 -10.44 35.37
CA ARG A 257 38.58 -10.32 36.58
C ARG A 257 39.33 -8.99 36.60
N VAL A 258 39.90 -8.57 35.47
CA VAL A 258 40.57 -7.27 35.33
C VAL A 258 39.56 -6.12 35.46
N LEU A 259 38.40 -6.20 34.80
CA LEU A 259 37.32 -5.21 34.94
C LEU A 259 36.81 -5.14 36.38
N ARG A 260 36.62 -6.26 37.10
CA ARG A 260 36.21 -6.21 38.51
C ARG A 260 37.19 -5.45 39.40
N ILE A 261 38.49 -5.48 39.09
CA ILE A 261 39.50 -4.70 39.81
C ILE A 261 39.34 -3.19 39.53
N PHE A 262 38.90 -2.82 38.32
CA PHE A 262 38.74 -1.42 37.90
C PHE A 262 37.34 -0.83 38.09
N THR A 263 36.29 -1.66 38.13
CA THR A 263 34.88 -1.23 38.18
C THR A 263 34.18 -1.60 39.48
N GLY A 264 34.86 -2.29 40.40
CA GLY A 264 34.32 -2.80 41.66
C GLY A 264 33.11 -3.74 41.49
N GLY A 265 32.76 -4.45 42.56
CA GLY A 265 31.56 -5.30 42.58
C GLY A 265 30.29 -4.45 42.54
N PHE A 266 29.21 -4.96 41.94
CA PHE A 266 27.90 -4.31 41.98
C PHE A 266 27.35 -4.44 43.41
N ASP A 267 27.60 -3.43 44.25
CA ASP A 267 27.11 -3.37 45.62
C ASP A 267 25.74 -2.67 45.65
N TRP A 268 24.71 -3.41 46.05
CA TRP A 268 23.32 -2.91 46.14
C TRP A 268 23.20 -1.68 47.06
N TRP A 269 24.09 -1.56 48.05
CA TRP A 269 24.12 -0.47 49.04
C TRP A 269 25.01 0.72 48.64
N ARG A 270 25.74 0.63 47.52
CA ARG A 270 26.55 1.71 46.95
C ARG A 270 26.41 1.72 45.41
N PRO A 271 25.28 2.17 44.86
CA PRO A 271 25.04 2.20 43.42
C PRO A 271 26.00 3.14 42.66
N PHE A 272 26.66 4.05 43.39
CA PHE A 272 27.73 4.90 42.88
C PHE A 272 29.09 4.44 43.37
N GLN A 273 29.93 4.01 42.43
CA GLN A 273 31.35 3.87 42.65
C GLN A 273 32.05 4.93 41.80
N HIS A 274 32.55 6.00 42.41
CA HIS A 274 33.31 7.03 41.73
C HIS A 274 34.61 6.45 41.16
N SER A 275 34.59 6.08 39.88
CA SER A 275 35.81 5.70 39.19
C SER A 275 36.63 6.95 38.89
N ARG A 276 37.87 6.98 39.39
CA ARG A 276 38.81 8.10 39.11
C ARG A 276 39.26 8.17 37.64
N TRP A 277 39.07 7.09 36.87
CA TRP A 277 39.59 6.96 35.50
C TRP A 277 38.52 6.94 34.41
N PHE A 278 37.30 6.47 34.70
CA PHE A 278 36.25 6.40 33.68
C PHE A 278 35.25 7.57 33.81
N LEU A 279 35.03 8.30 32.71
CA LEU A 279 34.03 9.40 32.62
C LEU A 279 32.56 8.93 32.76
N ARG A 280 32.32 7.66 33.05
CA ARG A 280 30.98 7.07 33.11
C ARG A 280 30.11 7.74 34.19
N ASP A 281 30.71 8.29 35.24
CA ASP A 281 30.00 8.94 36.35
C ASP A 281 29.76 10.45 36.14
N LYS A 282 30.26 11.03 35.05
CA LYS A 282 30.17 12.48 34.80
C LYS A 282 28.95 12.91 33.99
N ASN A 283 28.17 11.94 33.48
CA ASN A 283 26.93 12.23 32.76
C ASN A 283 25.73 11.97 33.68
N TYR A 284 24.86 12.98 33.85
CA TYR A 284 23.61 12.85 34.61
C TYR A 284 22.78 11.64 34.16
N GLY A 285 22.77 11.31 32.86
CA GLY A 285 22.07 10.14 32.35
C GLY A 285 22.60 8.81 32.93
N ALA A 286 23.91 8.69 33.12
CA ALA A 286 24.52 7.51 33.73
C ALA A 286 24.23 7.43 35.23
N VAL A 287 24.20 8.58 35.90
CA VAL A 287 23.84 8.74 37.32
C VAL A 287 22.40 8.29 37.57
N PHE A 288 21.44 8.82 36.82
CA PHE A 288 20.03 8.42 36.94
C PHE A 288 19.80 6.96 36.57
N ARG A 289 20.56 6.41 35.61
CA ARG A 289 20.51 4.98 35.27
C ARG A 289 21.04 4.08 36.39
N ALA A 290 22.10 4.50 37.09
CA ALA A 290 22.67 3.75 38.21
C ALA A 290 21.76 3.79 39.45
N LEU A 291 21.07 4.91 39.69
CA LEU A 291 20.08 5.06 40.77
C LEU A 291 18.77 4.30 40.52
N ARG A 292 18.58 3.73 39.33
CA ARG A 292 17.28 3.18 38.92
C ARG A 292 17.08 1.78 39.48
N PHE A 293 16.31 1.67 40.56
CA PHE A 293 16.00 0.39 41.21
C PHE A 293 15.09 -0.51 40.37
N ILE A 294 14.04 0.04 39.77
CA ILE A 294 13.12 -0.70 38.91
C ILE A 294 13.55 -0.45 37.46
N PRO A 295 13.91 -1.51 36.69
CA PRO A 295 14.21 -1.35 35.28
C PRO A 295 12.97 -0.76 34.61
N THR A 296 13.06 0.50 34.22
CA THR A 296 12.00 1.21 33.53
C THR A 296 12.62 1.79 32.26
N GLY A 297 11.89 1.77 31.16
CA GLY A 297 12.43 2.09 29.84
C GLY A 297 11.64 1.41 28.74
N HIS A 298 11.89 1.81 27.50
CA HIS A 298 11.10 1.37 26.34
C HIS A 298 11.40 -0.07 25.90
N GLY A 299 12.58 -0.60 26.23
CA GLY A 299 13.02 -1.95 25.90
C GLY A 299 12.92 -2.94 27.06
N VAL A 300 12.27 -2.55 28.17
CA VAL A 300 11.90 -3.50 29.21
C VAL A 300 10.60 -4.17 28.76
N PRO A 301 10.55 -5.51 28.60
CA PRO A 301 9.33 -6.19 28.21
C PRO A 301 8.25 -5.97 29.27
N LEU A 302 6.99 -5.88 28.84
CA LEU A 302 5.87 -5.76 29.75
C LEU A 302 5.81 -6.99 30.67
N LEU A 303 5.41 -6.79 31.92
CA LEU A 303 5.26 -7.89 32.86
C LEU A 303 4.26 -8.91 32.31
N PRO A 304 4.66 -10.19 32.14
CA PRO A 304 3.76 -11.22 31.69
C PRO A 304 2.68 -11.40 32.77
N ILE A 305 1.40 -11.26 32.40
CA ILE A 305 0.33 -11.77 33.26
C ILE A 305 0.55 -13.28 33.33
N LYS A 306 0.51 -13.82 34.55
CA LYS A 306 0.48 -15.26 34.78
C LYS A 306 -0.70 -15.82 33.96
N ALA A 307 -0.40 -16.47 32.85
CA ALA A 307 -1.34 -16.76 31.78
C ALA A 307 -2.56 -17.55 32.30
N GLU A 308 -3.67 -16.85 32.53
CA GLU A 308 -4.98 -17.46 32.37
C GLU A 308 -5.25 -17.53 30.87
N PRO A 309 -5.74 -18.66 30.34
CA PRO A 309 -6.05 -18.78 28.93
C PRO A 309 -7.03 -17.65 28.54
N PRO A 310 -6.74 -16.86 27.50
CA PRO A 310 -7.63 -15.78 27.12
C PRO A 310 -8.98 -16.37 26.71
N VAL A 311 -10.04 -16.02 27.45
CA VAL A 311 -11.42 -16.49 27.17
C VAL A 311 -11.94 -15.96 25.82
N LYS A 312 -11.31 -14.91 25.26
CA LYS A 312 -11.63 -14.34 23.94
C LYS A 312 -10.34 -13.87 23.23
N PRO A 313 -10.18 -14.15 21.92
CA PRO A 313 -9.07 -13.59 21.14
C PRO A 313 -9.18 -12.05 21.09
N SER A 314 -8.04 -11.35 21.05
CA SER A 314 -8.02 -9.90 20.91
C SER A 314 -8.63 -9.48 19.57
N PRO A 315 -9.46 -8.42 19.54
CA PRO A 315 -10.02 -7.92 18.27
C PRO A 315 -8.94 -7.32 17.37
N TYR A 316 -7.80 -6.94 17.96
CA TYR A 316 -6.64 -6.36 17.29
C TYR A 316 -5.75 -7.43 16.67
N HIS A 317 -6.05 -7.81 15.43
CA HIS A 317 -5.18 -8.66 14.60
C HIS A 317 -5.02 -8.08 13.21
N ILE A 318 -3.83 -8.24 12.64
CA ILE A 318 -3.52 -7.74 11.30
C ILE A 318 -4.32 -8.56 10.29
N PHE A 319 -5.18 -7.91 9.52
CA PHE A 319 -6.05 -8.57 8.55
C PHE A 319 -5.60 -8.33 7.10
N TYR A 320 -5.17 -7.10 6.79
CA TYR A 320 -4.74 -6.74 5.45
C TYR A 320 -3.26 -6.33 5.40
N ASN A 321 -2.60 -6.82 4.36
CA ASN A 321 -1.31 -6.35 3.88
C ASN A 321 -1.57 -5.44 2.69
N VAL A 322 -1.00 -4.23 2.71
CA VAL A 322 -1.28 -3.19 1.73
C VAL A 322 0.00 -2.71 1.08
N TYR A 323 -0.05 -2.58 -0.25
CA TYR A 323 1.04 -2.14 -1.10
C TYR A 323 0.64 -0.88 -1.84
N LYS A 324 1.54 0.10 -1.89
CA LYS A 324 1.34 1.35 -2.61
C LYS A 324 1.19 1.09 -4.11
N PRO A 325 0.48 1.94 -4.85
CA PRO A 325 0.36 1.81 -6.31
C PRO A 325 1.71 1.82 -7.04
N VAL A 326 2.73 2.44 -6.45
CA VAL A 326 4.09 2.57 -7.02
C VAL A 326 4.97 1.35 -6.76
N THR A 327 4.62 0.46 -5.84
CA THR A 327 5.46 -0.70 -5.54
C THR A 327 5.23 -1.81 -6.57
N PRO A 328 6.30 -2.41 -7.12
CA PRO A 328 6.16 -3.49 -8.08
C PRO A 328 5.55 -4.71 -7.38
N PHE A 329 4.33 -5.06 -7.74
CA PHE A 329 3.57 -6.14 -7.12
C PHE A 329 3.50 -7.37 -8.05
N ARG A 330 3.91 -8.53 -7.52
CA ARG A 330 3.80 -9.82 -8.21
C ARG A 330 2.85 -10.73 -7.42
N LYS A 331 1.80 -11.25 -8.06
CA LYS A 331 0.78 -12.06 -7.35
C LYS A 331 1.30 -13.37 -6.77
N SER A 332 2.18 -14.06 -7.50
CA SER A 332 2.67 -15.38 -7.08
C SER A 332 3.57 -15.30 -5.86
N GLU A 333 4.31 -14.20 -5.76
CA GLU A 333 5.33 -13.94 -4.74
C GLU A 333 5.24 -12.47 -4.36
N PRO A 334 4.28 -12.10 -3.49
CA PRO A 334 4.15 -10.72 -3.05
C PRO A 334 5.41 -10.29 -2.30
N CYS A 335 5.82 -9.04 -2.51
CA CYS A 335 6.93 -8.43 -1.79
C CYS A 335 6.54 -8.14 -0.33
N LEU A 336 7.46 -7.56 0.45
CA LEU A 336 7.12 -7.13 1.80
C LEU A 336 6.08 -5.99 1.75
N PRO A 337 5.02 -6.04 2.58
CA PRO A 337 3.99 -5.01 2.57
C PRO A 337 4.50 -3.67 3.06
N ASP A 338 4.01 -2.59 2.44
CA ASP A 338 4.29 -1.22 2.88
C ASP A 338 3.56 -0.90 4.19
N TYR A 339 2.32 -1.38 4.30
CA TYR A 339 1.44 -1.13 5.43
C TYR A 339 0.72 -2.41 5.87
N GLN A 340 0.60 -2.57 7.17
CA GLN A 340 -0.21 -3.61 7.79
C GLN A 340 -1.41 -2.95 8.48
N ILE A 341 -2.61 -3.42 8.14
CA ILE A 341 -3.85 -2.83 8.59
C ILE A 341 -4.63 -3.83 9.46
N VAL A 342 -4.99 -3.34 10.64
CA VAL A 342 -5.95 -3.96 11.55
C VAL A 342 -7.30 -3.29 11.31
N VAL A 343 -8.37 -4.07 11.19
CA VAL A 343 -9.73 -3.53 10.98
C VAL A 343 -10.57 -3.78 12.22
N ILE A 344 -11.16 -2.71 12.77
CA ILE A 344 -12.03 -2.79 13.94
C ILE A 344 -13.33 -2.01 13.75
N ASN A 345 -14.37 -2.42 14.48
CA ASN A 345 -15.64 -1.71 14.54
C ASN A 345 -15.63 -0.77 15.77
N ALA A 346 -15.77 0.53 15.52
CA ALA A 346 -15.67 1.58 16.53
C ALA A 346 -16.67 1.43 17.69
N ARG A 347 -17.84 0.82 17.44
CA ARG A 347 -18.93 0.72 18.42
C ARG A 347 -18.75 -0.44 19.39
N THR A 348 -18.05 -1.50 18.96
CA THR A 348 -17.90 -2.73 19.73
C THR A 348 -16.54 -2.82 20.40
N THR A 349 -15.49 -2.28 19.78
CA THR A 349 -14.12 -2.40 20.28
C THR A 349 -13.65 -1.10 20.95
N PRO A 350 -13.18 -1.14 22.21
CA PRO A 350 -12.57 0.00 22.87
C PRO A 350 -11.16 0.29 22.33
N MET A 351 -10.55 1.40 22.75
CA MET A 351 -9.17 1.78 22.42
C MET A 351 -8.17 0.64 22.74
N PRO A 352 -7.15 0.39 21.88
CA PRO A 352 -6.24 -0.73 22.09
C PRO A 352 -5.44 -0.57 23.37
N SER A 353 -5.28 -1.67 24.09
CA SER A 353 -4.42 -1.73 25.28
C SER A 353 -2.94 -1.72 24.88
N LEU A 354 -2.07 -1.32 25.82
CA LEU A 354 -0.62 -1.33 25.59
C LEU A 354 -0.08 -2.71 25.23
N ARG A 355 -0.68 -3.79 25.76
CA ARG A 355 -0.28 -5.16 25.45
C ARG A 355 -0.64 -5.53 24.02
N GLU A 356 -1.88 -5.30 23.60
CA GLU A 356 -2.31 -5.57 22.23
C GLU A 356 -1.47 -4.78 21.21
N LEU A 357 -1.12 -3.53 21.52
CA LEU A 357 -0.18 -2.77 20.69
C LEU A 357 1.22 -3.39 20.66
N THR A 358 1.72 -3.88 21.80
CA THR A 358 3.04 -4.53 21.87
C THR A 358 3.04 -5.81 21.03
N ASP A 359 2.00 -6.64 21.16
CA ASP A 359 1.83 -7.87 20.39
C ASP A 359 1.76 -7.59 18.87
N LEU A 360 1.04 -6.53 18.48
CA LEU A 360 1.00 -6.06 17.10
C LEU A 360 2.38 -5.57 16.60
N PHE A 361 3.12 -4.84 17.43
CA PHE A 361 4.45 -4.35 17.08
C PHE A 361 5.46 -5.49 16.99
N ASP A 362 5.35 -6.55 17.77
CA ASP A 362 6.24 -7.71 17.70
C ASP A 362 6.16 -8.42 16.35
N ILE A 363 4.97 -8.44 15.74
CA ILE A 363 4.74 -9.03 14.41
C ILE A 363 5.20 -8.09 13.28
N SER A 364 5.02 -6.77 13.46
CA SER A 364 5.29 -5.79 12.39
C SER A 364 6.79 -5.59 12.08
N PRO A 365 7.15 -5.35 10.81
CA PRO A 365 8.54 -5.08 10.43
C PRO A 365 9.04 -3.73 10.93
N GLU A 366 10.37 -3.63 11.05
CA GLU A 366 11.01 -2.34 11.28
C GLU A 366 11.13 -1.56 9.98
N MET A 367 10.68 -0.32 10.02
CA MET A 367 10.79 0.57 8.88
C MET A 367 12.18 1.22 8.85
N PRO A 368 12.75 1.43 7.65
CA PRO A 368 13.97 2.21 7.53
C PRO A 368 13.71 3.65 8.02
N PRO A 369 14.72 4.30 8.62
CA PRO A 369 14.57 5.66 9.08
C PRO A 369 14.28 6.60 7.90
N PRO A 370 13.46 7.64 8.09
CA PRO A 370 13.07 8.52 7.01
C PRO A 370 14.31 9.19 6.40
N LEU A 371 14.38 9.20 5.07
CA LEU A 371 15.46 9.88 4.38
C LEU A 371 15.45 11.38 4.76
N PRO A 372 16.61 11.98 5.03
CA PRO A 372 16.69 13.41 5.30
C PRO A 372 16.13 14.17 4.10
N ARG A 373 15.20 15.10 4.34
CA ARG A 373 14.62 15.93 3.29
C ARG A 373 15.76 16.62 2.54
N GLN A 374 16.00 16.21 1.29
CA GLN A 374 16.92 16.92 0.42
C GLN A 374 16.31 18.29 0.16
N ARG A 375 16.91 19.34 0.72
CA ARG A 375 16.63 20.70 0.28
C ARG A 375 17.21 20.79 -1.13
N ARG A 376 16.37 20.53 -2.14
CA ARG A 376 16.67 20.92 -3.52
C ARG A 376 16.91 22.43 -3.45
N PRO A 377 18.10 22.94 -3.80
CA PRO A 377 18.28 24.38 -3.86
C PRO A 377 17.24 24.94 -4.82
N LEU A 378 16.44 25.88 -4.34
CA LEU A 378 15.58 26.67 -5.19
C LEU A 378 16.52 27.46 -6.11
N ASN A 379 16.33 27.29 -7.42
CA ASN A 379 17.03 27.95 -8.53
C ASN A 379 18.30 27.23 -9.05
N GLY A 380 18.37 27.15 -10.39
CA GLY A 380 19.35 26.45 -11.21
C GLY A 380 20.80 26.95 -11.11
N ALA A 381 21.38 26.91 -9.92
CA ALA A 381 22.82 27.01 -9.75
C ALA A 381 23.41 25.58 -9.77
N ALA A 382 23.84 25.15 -10.95
CA ALA A 382 24.76 24.02 -11.05
C ALA A 382 25.99 24.30 -10.15
N PRO A 383 26.50 23.33 -9.39
CA PRO A 383 27.71 23.53 -8.60
C PRO A 383 28.87 23.90 -9.56
N PRO A 384 29.60 25.00 -9.30
CA PRO A 384 30.80 25.31 -10.07
C PRO A 384 31.87 24.34 -9.61
N ASN A 385 32.02 23.21 -10.34
CA ASN A 385 33.17 22.30 -10.40
C ASN A 385 32.78 20.84 -10.71
N ALA A 386 31.73 20.59 -11.47
CA ALA A 386 31.63 19.33 -12.21
C ALA A 386 32.44 19.48 -13.52
N ARG A 387 33.75 19.21 -13.46
CA ARG A 387 34.52 18.96 -14.69
C ARG A 387 33.89 17.78 -15.42
N PRO A 388 33.66 17.84 -16.75
CA PRO A 388 33.18 16.70 -17.50
C PRO A 388 34.24 15.59 -17.41
N ALA A 389 33.89 14.47 -16.77
CA ALA A 389 34.72 13.28 -16.71
C ALA A 389 34.68 12.55 -18.06
N ASN A 390 35.26 13.17 -19.09
CA ASN A 390 35.76 12.44 -20.24
C ASN A 390 37.19 11.98 -19.89
N ALA A 391 37.27 10.94 -19.07
CA ALA A 391 38.51 10.21 -18.84
C ALA A 391 38.30 8.78 -19.36
N THR A 392 38.97 8.50 -20.47
CA THR A 392 39.30 7.15 -20.93
C THR A 392 39.77 6.28 -19.76
N PRO A 393 39.41 4.98 -19.70
CA PRO A 393 39.84 4.11 -18.62
C PRO A 393 41.35 3.85 -18.76
N VAL A 394 42.16 4.63 -18.04
CA VAL A 394 43.57 4.29 -17.83
C VAL A 394 43.59 3.15 -16.82
N GLN A 395 43.92 1.96 -17.31
CA GLN A 395 44.22 0.80 -16.47
C GLN A 395 45.31 1.18 -15.47
N SER A 396 44.98 1.13 -14.18
CA SER A 396 45.98 1.19 -13.12
C SER A 396 46.81 -0.10 -13.13
N PRO A 397 48.14 -0.04 -12.97
CA PRO A 397 48.97 -1.24 -12.89
C PRO A 397 48.57 -2.07 -11.65
N PRO A 398 48.67 -3.41 -11.72
CA PRO A 398 48.32 -4.28 -10.61
C PRO A 398 49.17 -3.98 -9.38
N PRO A 399 48.59 -3.96 -8.17
CA PRO A 399 49.36 -3.72 -6.95
C PRO A 399 50.36 -4.86 -6.72
N PRO A 400 51.57 -4.56 -6.20
CA PRO A 400 52.58 -5.58 -5.93
C PRO A 400 52.08 -6.59 -4.89
N PRO A 401 52.53 -7.86 -4.95
CA PRO A 401 52.11 -8.89 -4.02
C PRO A 401 52.49 -8.49 -2.59
N LEU A 402 51.48 -8.36 -1.73
CA LEU A 402 51.65 -8.01 -0.33
C LEU A 402 52.42 -9.13 0.40
N SER A 403 53.48 -8.75 1.10
CA SER A 403 54.23 -9.65 1.98
C SER A 403 53.34 -10.25 3.07
N LEU A 404 53.61 -11.51 3.46
CA LEU A 404 52.85 -12.29 4.44
C LEU A 404 52.37 -11.51 5.70
N PRO A 405 53.17 -10.64 6.34
CA PRO A 405 52.69 -9.89 7.51
C PRO A 405 51.62 -8.83 7.18
N ARG A 406 51.58 -8.28 5.96
CA ARG A 406 50.52 -7.34 5.54
C ARG A 406 49.19 -8.04 5.27
N ARG A 407 49.22 -9.32 4.86
CA ARG A 407 48.01 -10.14 4.63
C ARG A 407 47.23 -10.41 5.92
N ILE A 408 47.95 -10.59 7.04
CA ILE A 408 47.35 -10.77 8.36
C ILE A 408 46.74 -9.45 8.87
N LEU A 409 47.40 -8.31 8.60
CA LEU A 409 46.89 -6.98 8.96
C LEU A 409 45.61 -6.58 8.22
N HIS A 410 45.40 -7.05 6.98
CA HIS A 410 44.14 -6.86 6.25
C HIS A 410 42.96 -7.63 6.86
N TRP A 411 43.23 -8.69 7.62
CA TRP A 411 42.18 -9.41 8.37
C TRP A 411 41.70 -8.62 9.59
N PHE A 412 42.57 -7.77 10.14
CA PHE A 412 42.26 -6.88 11.27
C PHE A 412 41.82 -5.47 10.87
N ARG A 413 41.97 -5.09 9.59
CA ARG A 413 41.66 -3.74 9.11
C ARG A 413 40.76 -3.84 7.88
N PRO A 414 39.45 -3.54 8.00
CA PRO A 414 38.56 -3.56 6.84
C PRO A 414 39.10 -2.58 5.77
N PRO A 415 38.88 -2.89 4.47
CA PRO A 415 39.25 -1.97 3.40
C PRO A 415 38.58 -0.62 3.63
N PRO A 416 39.23 0.50 3.28
CA PRO A 416 38.61 1.82 3.38
C PRO A 416 37.30 1.80 2.58
N PRO A 417 36.17 2.26 3.17
CA PRO A 417 34.92 2.30 2.44
C PRO A 417 35.13 3.16 1.19
N GLU A 418 34.70 2.61 0.05
CA GLU A 418 34.54 3.34 -1.20
C GLU A 418 33.85 4.67 -0.91
N ASN A 419 34.34 5.77 -1.51
CA ASN A 419 33.99 7.18 -1.24
C ASN A 419 32.50 7.51 -1.48
N THR A 420 31.61 6.86 -0.73
CA THR A 420 30.23 7.23 -0.56
C THR A 420 30.20 8.28 0.54
N PRO A 421 29.61 9.47 0.30
CA PRO A 421 29.48 10.47 1.34
C PRO A 421 28.76 9.83 2.55
N PRO A 422 29.20 10.07 3.79
CA PRO A 422 28.58 9.47 4.96
C PRO A 422 27.08 9.79 4.94
N ALA A 423 26.24 8.74 4.99
CA ALA A 423 24.80 8.89 5.02
C ALA A 423 24.44 9.86 6.14
N ARG A 424 23.88 11.03 5.77
CA ARG A 424 23.52 12.06 6.73
C ARG A 424 22.51 11.46 7.70
N ARG A 425 22.85 11.47 8.99
CA ARG A 425 21.92 10.99 10.03
C ARG A 425 20.63 11.82 9.94
N PRO A 426 19.46 11.17 9.87
CA PRO A 426 18.20 11.89 9.83
C PRO A 426 17.99 12.66 11.13
N HIS A 427 17.20 13.73 11.05
CA HIS A 427 16.86 14.53 12.21
C HIS A 427 16.13 13.66 13.26
N PRO A 428 16.55 13.64 14.54
CA PRO A 428 15.98 12.75 15.55
C PRO A 428 14.46 12.84 15.65
N PHE A 429 13.89 14.04 15.62
CA PHE A 429 12.44 14.22 15.67
C PHE A 429 11.69 13.61 14.48
N MET A 430 12.32 13.53 13.30
CA MET A 430 11.70 12.87 12.16
C MET A 430 11.69 11.35 12.34
N ALA A 431 12.78 10.78 12.84
CA ALA A 431 12.86 9.35 13.15
C ALA A 431 11.87 8.96 14.26
N ILE A 432 11.76 9.78 15.31
CA ILE A 432 10.83 9.55 16.43
C ILE A 432 9.37 9.70 15.99
N LYS A 433 9.05 10.71 15.15
CA LYS A 433 7.71 10.88 14.60
C LYS A 433 7.31 9.74 13.65
N ALA A 434 8.26 9.21 12.88
CA ALA A 434 8.00 8.06 12.02
C ALA A 434 7.78 6.78 12.85
N GLY A 435 8.49 6.65 13.96
CA GLY A 435 8.52 5.42 14.74
C GLY A 435 9.36 4.34 14.07
N LYS A 436 9.80 3.36 14.88
CA LYS A 436 10.58 2.22 14.42
C LYS A 436 9.70 1.19 13.70
N LYS A 437 8.55 0.92 14.31
CA LYS A 437 7.52 0.03 13.82
C LYS A 437 6.21 0.80 13.75
N THR A 438 5.38 0.50 12.76
CA THR A 438 4.08 1.15 12.65
C THR A 438 3.00 0.16 12.26
N VAL A 439 1.84 0.34 12.88
CA VAL A 439 0.63 -0.41 12.56
C VAL A 439 -0.49 0.60 12.31
N ILE A 440 -1.28 0.35 11.29
CA ILE A 440 -2.43 1.19 10.95
C ILE A 440 -3.69 0.47 11.43
N VAL A 441 -4.52 1.16 12.18
CA VAL A 441 -5.82 0.67 12.62
C VAL A 441 -6.89 1.41 11.83
N ALA A 442 -7.62 0.68 11.00
CA ALA A 442 -8.80 1.15 10.31
C ALA A 442 -10.01 0.96 11.23
N VAL A 443 -10.60 2.08 11.64
CA VAL A 443 -11.75 2.16 12.51
C VAL A 443 -12.98 2.44 11.67
N VAL A 444 -13.96 1.55 11.75
CA VAL A 444 -15.20 1.67 10.99
C VAL A 444 -16.36 1.95 11.93
N ASP A 445 -17.05 3.07 11.69
CA ASP A 445 -18.28 3.44 12.40
C ASP A 445 -19.43 3.59 11.40
N ALA A 446 -20.31 2.59 11.33
CA ALA A 446 -21.53 2.58 10.53
C ALA A 446 -21.38 3.11 9.09
N GLY A 447 -20.29 2.74 8.40
CA GLY A 447 -20.02 3.15 7.02
C GLY A 447 -18.96 4.25 6.85
N SER A 448 -18.58 4.94 7.93
CA SER A 448 -17.45 5.86 7.92
C SER A 448 -16.17 5.12 8.28
N THR A 449 -15.14 5.23 7.44
CA THR A 449 -13.84 4.60 7.66
C THR A 449 -12.81 5.67 8.04
N GLY A 450 -12.18 5.51 9.22
CA GLY A 450 -11.09 6.35 9.70
C GLY A 450 -9.80 5.54 9.87
N PHE A 451 -8.65 6.13 9.59
CA PHE A 451 -7.35 5.45 9.71
C PHE A 451 -6.49 6.11 10.78
N PHE A 452 -6.06 5.33 11.77
CA PHE A 452 -5.17 5.77 12.84
C PHE A 452 -3.84 5.06 12.73
N ARG A 453 -2.74 5.82 12.78
CA ARG A 453 -1.38 5.28 12.75
C ARG A 453 -0.83 5.23 14.16
N PHE A 454 -0.49 4.03 14.62
CA PHE A 454 0.26 3.81 15.84
C PHE A 454 1.72 3.52 15.48
N GLY A 455 2.65 4.25 16.10
CA GLY A 455 4.08 4.07 15.88
C GLY A 455 4.80 3.79 17.19
N GLN A 456 5.66 2.77 17.20
CA GLN A 456 6.56 2.50 18.30
C GLN A 456 7.70 3.53 18.28
N GLY A 457 7.76 4.41 19.30
CA GLY A 457 8.76 5.46 19.37
C GLY A 457 10.18 4.90 19.51
N ALA A 458 11.13 5.40 18.70
CA ALA A 458 12.53 4.98 18.71
C ALA A 458 13.37 5.74 19.75
N PHE A 459 12.83 5.96 20.96
CA PHE A 459 13.48 6.75 22.02
C PHE A 459 14.76 6.11 22.56
N GLU A 460 14.98 4.81 22.33
CA GLU A 460 16.22 4.12 22.74
C GLU A 460 17.40 4.43 21.82
N GLU A 461 17.14 4.57 20.52
CA GLU A 461 18.16 4.82 19.51
C GLU A 461 18.47 6.31 19.37
N TRP A 462 17.46 7.16 19.60
CA TRP A 462 17.53 8.60 19.45
C TRP A 462 17.30 9.29 20.80
N ALA A 463 18.35 9.35 21.63
CA ALA A 463 18.32 10.16 22.83
C ALA A 463 18.17 11.64 22.45
N ILE A 464 17.12 12.30 22.96
CA ILE A 464 16.88 13.74 22.75
C ILE A 464 17.73 14.61 23.71
N PHE A 465 18.47 14.00 24.63
CA PHE A 465 19.25 14.69 25.67
C PHE A 465 20.65 14.08 25.85
#